data_AF-A0A376FI13-F1
#
_entry.id   AF-A0A376FI13-F1
#
_cell.length_a   1.000
_cell.length_b   1.000
_cell.length_c   1.000
_cell.angle_alpha   90.00
_cell.angle_beta   90.00
_cell.angle_gamma   90.00
#
_symmetry.space_group_name_H-M   'P 1'
#
loop_
_entity.id
_entity.type
_entity.pdbx_description
1 polymer ?
#
loop_
_entity_poly.entity_id
_entity_poly.type
_entity_poly.pdbx_seq_one_letter_code
_entity_poly.pdbx_strand_id
1 'polypeptide(L)'
;MSSKARAKIRQLLKNLKRDDSVSLGRRLLNHALGGSRKLAEIPQENVQRELERMKLASLDDLLAEIGLGNAMSVVVAKNLQQGDTTAVPATTQSHGHLPIKGADGVLITFAKCCRPIPGDPIIAHVSPGKGLVIHHESCRNIRGYQKEAEKFMAVEWDKETAQEFITEIKVDMFNHQGALANLTAAINTASSNIQSLNTEEKRRPRVQRLYSSDRPRPRASGEYYAQDPRHAGRD
;
A
#
# COMPACT_ATOMS: atom_id res chain seq x y z
N MET A 1 -33.82 35.63 21.97
CA MET A 1 -33.62 34.65 20.87
C MET A 1 -34.42 33.38 21.16
N SER A 2 -35.51 33.13 20.41
CA SER A 2 -36.39 31.95 20.58
C SER A 2 -35.65 30.63 20.33
N SER A 3 -35.97 29.58 21.08
CA SER A 3 -35.43 28.22 20.91
C SER A 3 -35.62 27.69 19.49
N LYS A 4 -36.73 28.06 18.84
CA LYS A 4 -37.08 27.73 17.45
C LYS A 4 -36.14 28.41 16.44
N ALA A 5 -35.73 29.66 16.71
CA ALA A 5 -34.77 30.38 15.88
C ALA A 5 -33.36 29.77 15.98
N ARG A 6 -32.94 29.38 17.20
CA ARG A 6 -31.64 28.70 17.41
C ARG A 6 -31.60 27.32 16.75
N ALA A 7 -32.69 26.55 16.80
CA ALA A 7 -32.78 25.27 16.09
C ALA A 7 -32.67 25.45 14.57
N LYS A 8 -33.35 26.45 14.00
CA LYS A 8 -33.32 26.76 12.57
C LYS A 8 -31.93 27.26 12.11
N ILE A 9 -31.23 28.06 12.92
CA ILE A 9 -29.85 28.49 12.66
C ILE A 9 -28.90 27.30 12.70
N ARG A 10 -29.00 26.40 13.69
CA ARG A 10 -28.16 25.20 13.75
C ARG A 10 -28.39 24.27 12.56
N GLN A 11 -29.65 24.09 12.17
CA GLN A 11 -30.02 23.31 10.99
C GLN A 11 -29.43 23.93 9.72
N LEU A 12 -29.55 25.25 9.55
CA LEU A 12 -28.96 25.98 8.42
C LEU A 12 -27.43 25.84 8.37
N LEU A 13 -26.73 26.04 9.49
CA LEU A 13 -25.28 25.90 9.57
C LEU A 13 -24.80 24.47 9.30
N LYS A 14 -25.58 23.47 9.75
CA LYS A 14 -25.30 22.06 9.46
C LYS A 14 -25.47 21.76 7.96
N ASN A 15 -26.51 22.31 7.34
CA ASN A 15 -26.76 22.15 5.91
C ASN A 15 -25.69 22.85 5.07
N LEU A 16 -25.33 24.10 5.40
CA LEU A 16 -24.24 24.83 4.73
C LEU A 16 -22.92 24.06 4.77
N LYS A 17 -22.54 23.53 5.95
CA LYS A 17 -21.35 22.69 6.07
C LYS A 17 -21.42 21.43 5.21
N ARG A 18 -22.62 20.86 5.05
CA ARG A 18 -22.83 19.68 4.19
C ARG A 18 -22.69 20.06 2.72
N ASP A 19 -23.37 21.11 2.27
CA ASP A 19 -23.34 21.57 0.88
C ASP A 19 -21.91 21.96 0.44
N ASP A 20 -21.17 22.64 1.32
CA ASP A 20 -19.75 22.97 1.11
C ASP A 20 -18.89 21.72 0.99
N SER A 21 -19.12 20.71 1.85
CA SER A 21 -18.41 19.44 1.81
C SER A 21 -18.72 18.67 0.52
N VAL A 22 -19.98 18.61 0.10
CA VAL A 22 -20.38 17.97 -1.16
C VAL A 22 -19.73 18.67 -2.35
N SER A 23 -19.76 20.00 -2.38
CA SER A 23 -19.13 20.81 -3.44
C SER A 23 -17.62 20.59 -3.52
N LEU A 24 -16.93 20.59 -2.38
CA LEU A 24 -15.50 20.29 -2.30
C LEU A 24 -15.22 18.86 -2.76
N GLY A 25 -15.95 17.87 -2.23
CA GLY A 25 -15.78 16.48 -2.60
C GLY A 25 -16.00 16.22 -4.08
N ARG A 26 -16.95 16.91 -4.71
CA ARG A 26 -17.18 16.84 -6.16
C ARG A 26 -15.98 17.35 -6.96
N ARG A 27 -15.39 18.46 -6.55
CA ARG A 27 -14.18 19.00 -7.19
C ARG A 27 -13.01 18.04 -7.04
N LEU A 28 -12.81 17.50 -5.83
CA LEU A 28 -11.73 16.54 -5.54
C LEU A 28 -11.90 15.23 -6.32
N LEU A 29 -13.12 14.71 -6.41
CA LEU A 29 -13.42 13.47 -7.15
C LEU A 29 -13.27 13.66 -8.65
N ASN A 30 -13.79 14.75 -9.22
CA ASN A 30 -13.61 15.07 -10.64
C ASN A 30 -12.13 15.26 -11.00
N HIS A 31 -11.36 15.92 -10.14
CA HIS A 31 -9.91 16.04 -10.32
C HIS A 31 -9.24 14.66 -10.30
N ALA A 32 -9.62 13.80 -9.36
CA ALA A 32 -9.07 12.45 -9.20
C ALA A 32 -9.43 11.48 -10.34
N LEU A 33 -10.58 11.64 -10.99
CA LEU A 33 -10.97 10.84 -12.16
C LEU A 33 -10.09 11.10 -13.39
N GLY A 34 -9.27 12.16 -13.35
CA GLY A 34 -8.46 12.61 -14.48
C GLY A 34 -9.31 13.28 -15.56
N GLY A 35 -8.70 14.14 -16.36
CA GLY A 35 -9.40 14.91 -17.42
C GLY A 35 -10.11 14.06 -18.48
N SER A 36 -9.92 12.73 -18.49
CA SER A 36 -10.42 11.80 -19.50
C SER A 36 -11.85 11.30 -19.26
N ARG A 37 -12.38 11.34 -18.03
CA ARG A 37 -13.78 10.95 -17.73
C ARG A 37 -14.40 11.81 -16.64
N LYS A 38 -15.58 12.35 -16.90
CA LYS A 38 -16.37 13.07 -15.89
C LYS A 38 -17.16 12.09 -15.02
N LEU A 39 -17.49 12.49 -13.79
CA LEU A 39 -18.36 11.70 -12.90
C LEU A 39 -19.71 11.30 -13.56
N ALA A 40 -20.20 12.11 -14.50
CA ALA A 40 -21.43 11.83 -15.25
C ALA A 40 -21.29 10.70 -16.30
N GLU A 41 -20.07 10.34 -16.67
CA GLU A 41 -19.77 9.29 -17.65
C GLU A 41 -19.51 7.93 -16.98
N ILE A 42 -19.50 7.88 -15.65
CA ILE A 42 -19.34 6.64 -14.90
C ILE A 42 -20.66 5.87 -14.94
N PRO A 43 -20.63 4.56 -15.29
CA PRO A 43 -21.82 3.72 -15.24
C PRO A 43 -22.49 3.78 -13.87
N GLN A 44 -23.80 3.96 -13.85
CA GLN A 44 -24.57 4.09 -12.60
C GLN A 44 -24.41 2.85 -11.70
N GLU A 45 -24.20 1.68 -12.29
CA GLU A 45 -23.89 0.42 -11.59
C GLU A 45 -22.62 0.51 -10.74
N ASN A 46 -21.57 1.17 -11.23
CA ASN A 46 -20.32 1.34 -10.48
C ASN A 46 -20.51 2.30 -9.31
N VAL A 47 -21.30 3.36 -9.50
CA VAL A 47 -21.66 4.30 -8.43
C VAL A 47 -22.47 3.58 -7.36
N GLN A 48 -23.47 2.81 -7.75
CA GLN A 48 -24.33 2.08 -6.82
C GLN A 48 -23.53 1.05 -6.00
N ARG A 49 -22.63 0.29 -6.65
CA ARG A 49 -21.74 -0.66 -5.97
C ARG A 49 -20.83 0.04 -4.96
N GLU A 50 -20.27 1.20 -5.30
CA GLU A 50 -19.40 1.95 -4.39
C GLU A 50 -20.18 2.52 -3.19
N LEU A 51 -21.41 2.98 -3.40
CA LEU A 51 -22.32 3.40 -2.33
C LEU A 51 -22.66 2.24 -1.39
N GLU A 52 -22.95 1.06 -1.92
CA GLU A 52 -23.21 -0.15 -1.13
C GLU A 52 -21.97 -0.58 -0.34
N ARG A 53 -20.79 -0.57 -0.98
CA ARG A 53 -19.50 -0.87 -0.34
C ARG A 53 -19.24 0.05 0.84
N MET A 54 -19.48 1.35 0.68
CA MET A 54 -19.25 2.35 1.74
C MET A 54 -20.44 2.53 2.69
N LYS A 55 -21.56 1.81 2.46
CA LYS A 55 -22.81 1.91 3.23
C LYS A 55 -23.40 3.32 3.24
N LEU A 56 -23.38 3.97 2.08
CA LEU A 56 -23.90 5.32 1.85
C LEU A 56 -25.20 5.27 1.06
N ALA A 57 -26.12 6.20 1.33
CA ALA A 57 -27.44 6.21 0.71
C ALA A 57 -27.48 6.95 -0.62
N SER A 58 -26.55 7.88 -0.85
CA SER A 58 -26.55 8.73 -2.04
C SER A 58 -25.16 9.16 -2.47
N LEU A 59 -25.05 9.55 -3.74
CA LEU A 59 -23.83 10.15 -4.29
C LEU A 59 -23.41 11.40 -3.50
N ASP A 60 -24.37 12.21 -3.05
CA ASP A 60 -24.06 13.39 -2.24
C ASP A 60 -23.47 13.00 -0.87
N ASP A 61 -23.86 11.87 -0.29
CA ASP A 61 -23.22 11.36 0.92
C ASP A 61 -21.76 10.98 0.66
N LEU A 62 -21.48 10.31 -0.47
CA LEU A 62 -20.13 9.96 -0.88
C LEU A 62 -19.26 11.21 -1.10
N LEU A 63 -19.81 12.22 -1.78
CA LEU A 63 -19.12 13.48 -2.00
C LEU A 63 -18.90 14.24 -0.68
N ALA A 64 -19.85 14.21 0.24
CA ALA A 64 -19.66 14.79 1.57
C ALA A 64 -18.52 14.10 2.33
N GLU A 65 -18.44 12.77 2.30
CA GLU A 65 -17.33 12.01 2.94
C GLU A 65 -15.97 12.35 2.32
N ILE A 66 -15.91 12.58 1.01
CA ILE A 66 -14.69 13.05 0.34
C ILE A 66 -14.34 14.49 0.77
N GLY A 67 -15.32 15.40 0.77
CA GLY A 67 -15.09 16.80 1.16
C GLY A 67 -14.68 16.97 2.63
N LEU A 68 -15.15 16.07 3.50
CA LEU A 68 -14.73 16.00 4.91
C LEU A 68 -13.37 15.31 5.11
N GLY A 69 -12.83 14.66 4.07
CA GLY A 69 -11.55 13.94 4.11
C GLY A 69 -11.65 12.54 4.74
N ASN A 70 -12.85 12.04 5.00
CA ASN A 70 -13.10 10.68 5.49
C ASN A 70 -12.88 9.63 4.40
N ALA A 71 -13.12 10.03 3.14
CA ALA A 71 -12.85 9.22 1.95
C ALA A 71 -11.85 9.93 1.02
N MET A 72 -10.89 9.19 0.47
CA MET A 72 -9.92 9.76 -0.46
C MET A 72 -10.47 9.77 -1.88
N SER A 73 -10.53 10.94 -2.52
CA SER A 73 -11.07 11.10 -3.87
C SER A 73 -10.39 10.20 -4.91
N VAL A 74 -9.07 9.98 -4.81
CA VAL A 74 -8.30 9.14 -5.74
C VAL A 74 -8.67 7.66 -5.62
N VAL A 75 -8.89 7.17 -4.39
CA VAL A 75 -9.31 5.78 -4.17
C VAL A 75 -10.73 5.57 -4.67
N VAL A 76 -11.64 6.49 -4.35
CA VAL A 76 -13.03 6.44 -4.83
C VAL A 76 -13.06 6.51 -6.37
N ALA A 77 -12.28 7.41 -6.98
CA ALA A 77 -12.17 7.52 -8.45
C ALA A 77 -11.76 6.19 -9.09
N LYS A 78 -10.73 5.54 -8.54
CA LYS A 78 -10.25 4.24 -9.03
C LYS A 78 -11.31 3.14 -8.91
N ASN A 79 -11.99 3.04 -7.76
CA ASN A 79 -13.06 2.06 -7.54
C ASN A 79 -14.26 2.28 -8.48
N LEU A 80 -14.61 3.54 -8.75
CA LEU A 80 -15.67 3.89 -9.69
C LEU A 80 -15.31 3.55 -11.15
N GLN A 81 -14.02 3.58 -11.49
CA GLN A 81 -13.52 3.24 -12.83
C GLN A 81 -13.37 1.74 -13.04
N GLN A 82 -12.98 0.99 -12.00
CA GLN A 82 -12.76 -0.44 -12.05
C GLN A 82 -14.04 -1.17 -11.63
N GLY A 83 -14.83 -1.59 -12.62
CA GLY A 83 -15.82 -2.64 -12.45
C GLY A 83 -15.13 -3.93 -12.02
N ASP A 84 -14.88 -4.06 -10.71
CA ASP A 84 -14.26 -5.19 -10.03
C ASP A 84 -13.23 -5.94 -10.90
N THR A 85 -12.12 -5.28 -11.18
CA THR A 85 -10.96 -5.96 -11.78
C THR A 85 -9.70 -5.37 -11.20
N THR A 86 -9.05 -6.21 -10.40
CA THR A 86 -7.63 -6.19 -10.05
C THR A 86 -6.76 -6.16 -11.31
N ALA A 87 -6.69 -5.02 -11.98
CA ALA A 87 -5.65 -4.66 -12.93
C ALA A 87 -5.83 -3.18 -13.31
N VAL A 88 -4.81 -2.36 -13.04
CA VAL A 88 -4.78 -0.96 -13.49
C VAL A 88 -3.73 -0.82 -14.58
N PRO A 89 -4.06 -0.25 -15.74
CA PRO A 89 -3.07 0.05 -16.76
C PRO A 89 -2.19 1.21 -16.32
N ALA A 90 -0.92 1.12 -16.71
CA ALA A 90 0.10 2.13 -16.51
C ALA A 90 -0.20 3.37 -17.34
N THR A 91 -0.23 4.55 -16.75
CA THR A 91 0.11 5.77 -17.48
C THR A 91 0.85 6.73 -16.55
N THR A 92 2.09 6.94 -16.93
CA THR A 92 3.11 7.82 -16.35
C THR A 92 2.68 9.28 -16.31
N GLN A 93 2.89 9.92 -15.16
CA GLN A 93 3.39 11.30 -15.09
C GLN A 93 4.18 11.53 -13.79
N SER A 94 5.51 11.52 -13.98
CA SER A 94 6.63 12.03 -13.19
C SER A 94 6.37 12.73 -11.85
N HIS A 95 6.75 12.08 -10.74
CA HIS A 95 7.41 12.70 -9.57
C HIS A 95 8.11 11.62 -8.73
N GLY A 96 9.37 11.28 -9.05
CA GLY A 96 10.12 10.20 -8.38
C GLY A 96 9.53 8.81 -8.66
N HIS A 97 10.36 7.80 -8.91
CA HIS A 97 9.85 6.44 -9.07
C HIS A 97 9.24 6.00 -7.73
N LEU A 98 7.91 6.02 -7.62
CA LEU A 98 7.21 5.60 -6.43
C LEU A 98 7.33 4.08 -6.36
N PRO A 99 7.80 3.50 -5.24
CA PRO A 99 8.07 2.07 -5.16
C PRO A 99 6.81 1.19 -5.20
N ILE A 100 5.62 1.78 -5.38
CA ILE A 100 4.32 1.12 -5.26
C ILE A 100 3.48 1.42 -6.49
N LYS A 101 3.05 0.37 -7.20
CA LYS A 101 2.09 0.45 -8.30
C LYS A 101 0.66 0.54 -7.79
N GLY A 102 -0.15 1.35 -8.47
CA GLY A 102 -1.58 1.47 -8.21
C GLY A 102 -1.96 2.47 -7.11
N ALA A 103 -1.01 3.30 -6.70
CA ALA A 103 -1.19 4.36 -5.69
C ALA A 103 -0.67 5.74 -6.19
N ASP A 104 -0.61 5.92 -7.51
CA ASP A 104 -0.12 7.14 -8.15
C ASP A 104 -0.94 8.36 -7.76
N GLY A 105 -0.27 9.48 -7.50
CA GLY A 105 -0.91 10.73 -7.09
C GLY A 105 -1.46 10.74 -5.66
N VAL A 106 -1.21 9.70 -4.87
CA VAL A 106 -1.61 9.61 -3.45
C VAL A 106 -0.38 9.66 -2.56
N LEU A 107 -0.48 10.37 -1.43
CA LEU A 107 0.57 10.33 -0.40
C LEU A 107 0.71 8.90 0.13
N ILE A 108 1.88 8.30 -0.03
CA ILE A 108 2.20 6.97 0.48
C ILE A 108 3.12 7.08 1.68
N THR A 109 2.83 6.30 2.72
CA THR A 109 3.72 6.11 3.87
C THR A 109 3.83 4.63 4.22
N PHE A 110 4.99 4.20 4.73
CA PHE A 110 5.20 2.81 5.15
C PHE A 110 4.91 2.64 6.64
N ALA A 111 4.17 1.58 6.98
CA ALA A 111 3.79 1.31 8.36
C ALA A 111 4.99 0.93 9.23
N LYS A 112 5.20 1.67 10.33
CA LYS A 112 6.26 1.39 11.30
C LYS A 112 6.10 0.07 12.07
N CYS A 113 4.90 -0.52 12.06
CA CYS A 113 4.59 -1.73 12.84
C CYS A 113 5.03 -3.03 12.15
N CYS A 114 5.16 -3.04 10.83
CA CYS A 114 5.59 -4.22 10.06
C CYS A 114 6.71 -3.94 9.07
N ARG A 115 7.06 -2.66 8.81
CA ARG A 115 8.20 -2.23 8.01
C ARG A 115 8.37 -3.04 6.71
N PRO A 116 7.38 -3.04 5.81
CA PRO A 116 7.42 -3.87 4.62
C PRO A 116 8.55 -3.40 3.67
N ILE A 117 9.20 -4.35 3.02
CA ILE A 117 10.32 -4.13 2.08
C ILE A 117 10.01 -4.69 0.69
N PRO A 118 10.73 -4.25 -0.37
CA PRO A 118 10.51 -4.77 -1.72
C PRO A 118 10.55 -6.30 -1.78
N GLY A 119 9.49 -6.88 -2.38
CA GLY A 119 9.28 -8.32 -2.47
C GLY A 119 8.30 -8.88 -1.43
N ASP A 120 7.98 -8.13 -0.38
CA ASP A 120 6.95 -8.53 0.59
C ASP A 120 5.54 -8.47 -0.02
N PRO A 121 4.62 -9.36 0.38
CA PRO A 121 3.20 -9.18 0.10
C PRO A 121 2.67 -7.98 0.88
N ILE A 122 2.14 -6.99 0.17
CA ILE A 122 1.74 -5.70 0.74
C ILE A 122 0.28 -5.35 0.44
N ILE A 123 -0.30 -4.56 1.34
CA ILE A 123 -1.63 -4.00 1.19
C ILE A 123 -1.64 -2.56 1.70
N ALA A 124 -2.40 -1.70 1.01
CA ALA A 124 -2.54 -0.31 1.40
C ALA A 124 -3.79 -0.12 2.27
N HIS A 125 -3.64 0.49 3.43
CA HIS A 125 -4.73 0.95 4.27
C HIS A 125 -5.01 2.44 4.00
N VAL A 126 -6.27 2.79 3.76
CA VAL A 126 -6.73 4.16 3.57
C VAL A 126 -6.82 4.84 4.94
N SER A 127 -5.91 5.80 5.20
CA SER A 127 -5.89 6.54 6.45
C SER A 127 -6.28 8.01 6.21
N PRO A 128 -7.41 8.48 6.76
CA PRO A 128 -7.80 9.88 6.69
C PRO A 128 -6.67 10.81 7.15
N GLY A 129 -6.35 11.81 6.34
CA GLY A 129 -5.28 12.80 6.60
C GLY A 129 -3.83 12.31 6.44
N LYS A 130 -3.59 10.99 6.31
CA LYS A 130 -2.22 10.43 6.13
C LYS A 130 -1.99 9.80 4.75
N GLY A 131 -3.05 9.65 3.95
CA GLY A 131 -2.97 9.01 2.65
C GLY A 131 -3.05 7.49 2.76
N LEU A 132 -2.27 6.79 1.94
CA LEU A 132 -2.15 5.33 1.98
C LEU A 132 -1.00 4.93 2.90
N VAL A 133 -1.32 4.05 3.86
CA VAL A 133 -0.33 3.44 4.74
C VAL A 133 -0.10 2.01 4.27
N ILE A 134 1.11 1.71 3.82
CA ILE A 134 1.48 0.37 3.31
C ILE A 134 1.83 -0.54 4.46
N HIS A 135 1.11 -1.64 4.56
CA HIS A 135 1.33 -2.71 5.52
C HIS A 135 1.77 -3.99 4.80
N HIS A 136 2.51 -4.84 5.51
CA HIS A 136 2.64 -6.25 5.14
C HIS A 136 1.29 -6.95 5.31
N GLU A 137 0.86 -7.79 4.37
CA GLU A 137 -0.47 -8.43 4.41
C GLU A 137 -0.75 -9.22 5.70
N SER A 138 0.29 -9.87 6.25
CA SER A 138 0.20 -10.63 7.51
C SER A 138 0.33 -9.77 8.79
N CYS A 139 0.37 -8.43 8.67
CA CYS A 139 0.59 -7.54 9.81
C CYS A 139 -0.53 -7.67 10.87
N ARG A 140 -0.12 -7.81 12.14
CA ARG A 140 -1.04 -8.02 13.27
C ARG A 140 -2.07 -6.90 13.43
N ASN A 141 -1.69 -5.67 13.07
CA ASN A 141 -2.49 -4.46 13.29
C ASN A 141 -3.62 -4.30 12.26
N ILE A 142 -3.57 -5.06 11.16
CA ILE A 142 -4.60 -5.08 10.12
C ILE A 142 -5.21 -6.48 9.98
N ARG A 143 -5.14 -7.30 11.03
CA ARG A 143 -5.77 -8.62 11.03
C ARG A 143 -7.26 -8.49 10.78
N GLY A 144 -7.78 -9.32 9.89
CA GLY A 144 -9.19 -9.30 9.51
C GLY A 144 -9.56 -8.17 8.55
N TYR A 145 -8.58 -7.51 7.92
CA TYR A 145 -8.83 -6.46 6.91
C TYR A 145 -9.82 -6.89 5.81
N GLN A 146 -9.89 -8.19 5.50
CA GLN A 146 -10.84 -8.77 4.56
C GLN A 146 -12.31 -8.46 4.89
N LYS A 147 -12.64 -8.23 6.17
CA LYS A 147 -13.98 -7.84 6.63
C LYS A 147 -14.28 -6.36 6.43
N GLU A 148 -13.24 -5.54 6.27
CA GLU A 148 -13.30 -4.09 6.06
C GLU A 148 -12.67 -3.74 4.71
N ALA A 149 -12.93 -4.55 3.67
CA ALA A 149 -12.36 -4.37 2.33
C ALA A 149 -12.56 -2.94 1.79
N GLU A 150 -13.54 -2.21 2.31
CA GLU A 150 -13.79 -0.82 1.97
C GLU A 150 -12.62 0.15 2.29
N LYS A 151 -11.80 -0.18 3.30
CA LYS A 151 -10.68 0.64 3.81
C LYS A 151 -9.32 0.21 3.29
N PHE A 152 -9.25 -0.86 2.51
CA PHE A 152 -8.00 -1.41 2.03
C PHE A 152 -7.98 -1.46 0.51
N MET A 153 -6.78 -1.37 -0.06
CA MET A 153 -6.56 -1.40 -1.50
C MET A 153 -5.38 -2.30 -1.81
N ALA A 154 -5.55 -3.16 -2.83
CA ALA A 154 -4.47 -3.96 -3.38
C ALA A 154 -3.45 -3.06 -4.08
N VAL A 155 -2.18 -3.29 -3.77
CA VAL A 155 -1.03 -2.57 -4.30
C VAL A 155 0.12 -3.54 -4.48
N GLU A 156 1.07 -3.21 -5.35
CA GLU A 156 2.23 -4.06 -5.63
C GLU A 156 3.51 -3.24 -5.63
N TRP A 157 4.64 -3.88 -5.34
CA TRP A 157 5.94 -3.25 -5.48
C TRP A 157 6.27 -2.97 -6.94
N ASP A 158 6.93 -1.85 -7.19
CA ASP A 158 7.55 -1.61 -8.47
C ASP A 158 8.84 -2.43 -8.64
N LYS A 159 9.15 -2.82 -9.87
CA LYS A 159 10.31 -3.65 -10.23
C LYS A 159 11.62 -2.90 -10.03
N GLU A 160 11.59 -1.57 -10.19
CA GLU A 160 12.74 -0.71 -9.99
C GLU A 160 12.49 0.17 -8.77
N THR A 161 13.21 -0.13 -7.68
CA THR A 161 13.17 0.69 -6.47
C THR A 161 14.60 1.02 -6.06
N ALA A 162 14.99 2.30 -6.16
CA ALA A 162 16.31 2.79 -5.76
C ALA A 162 16.33 3.36 -4.32
N GLN A 163 15.28 3.15 -3.54
CA GLN A 163 15.11 3.71 -2.21
C GLN A 163 15.64 2.77 -1.11
N GLU A 164 16.23 3.35 -0.05
CA GLU A 164 16.58 2.61 1.16
C GLU A 164 15.37 2.38 2.07
N PHE A 165 15.30 1.21 2.69
CA PHE A 165 14.21 0.83 3.60
C PHE A 165 14.75 0.50 4.98
N ILE A 166 14.04 0.96 6.00
CA ILE A 166 14.29 0.56 7.39
C ILE A 166 13.52 -0.73 7.64
N THR A 167 14.23 -1.77 8.07
CA THR A 167 13.63 -3.04 8.50
C THR A 167 14.19 -3.49 9.86
N GLU A 168 13.54 -4.47 10.48
CA GLU A 168 13.98 -5.07 11.74
C GLU A 168 14.35 -6.53 11.51
N ILE A 169 15.55 -6.90 11.94
CA ILE A 169 16.04 -8.27 11.88
C ILE A 169 16.16 -8.78 13.31
N LYS A 170 15.48 -9.89 13.61
CA LYS A 170 15.62 -10.57 14.88
C LYS A 170 16.62 -11.72 14.72
N VAL A 171 17.71 -11.64 15.46
CA VAL A 171 18.77 -12.67 15.46
C VAL A 171 18.82 -13.31 16.84
N ASP A 172 18.53 -14.61 16.90
CA ASP A 172 18.84 -15.43 18.07
C ASP A 172 20.25 -16.01 17.88
N MET A 173 21.16 -15.69 18.78
CA MET A 173 22.56 -16.11 18.69
C MET A 173 23.12 -16.53 20.05
N PHE A 174 24.12 -17.41 20.04
CA PHE A 174 24.87 -17.75 21.24
C PHE A 174 25.82 -16.60 21.59
N ASN A 175 25.71 -16.11 22.83
CA ASN A 175 26.55 -15.02 23.30
C ASN A 175 27.92 -15.55 23.72
N HIS A 176 28.87 -15.58 22.79
CA HIS A 176 30.28 -15.83 23.06
C HIS A 176 31.13 -14.61 22.68
N GLN A 177 32.39 -14.60 23.10
CA GLN A 177 33.30 -13.49 22.80
C GLN A 177 33.38 -13.24 21.30
N GLY A 178 33.26 -11.96 20.90
CA GLY A 178 33.32 -11.53 19.50
C GLY A 178 32.04 -11.75 18.68
N ALA A 179 31.01 -12.40 19.22
CA ALA A 179 29.82 -12.74 18.45
C ALA A 179 29.08 -11.49 17.90
N LEU A 180 28.89 -10.47 18.74
CA LEU A 180 28.27 -9.20 18.31
C LEU A 180 29.14 -8.45 17.28
N ALA A 181 30.47 -8.50 17.43
CA ALA A 181 31.39 -7.87 16.47
C ALA A 181 31.28 -8.52 15.09
N ASN A 182 31.20 -9.85 15.05
CA ASN A 182 30.99 -10.60 13.81
C ASN A 182 29.64 -10.27 13.16
N LEU A 183 28.57 -10.13 13.95
CA LEU A 183 27.26 -9.73 13.45
C LEU A 183 27.30 -8.33 12.81
N THR A 184 27.86 -7.34 13.51
CA THR A 184 28.01 -5.98 13.00
C THR A 184 28.87 -5.93 11.73
N ALA A 185 29.96 -6.69 11.70
CA ALA A 185 30.82 -6.80 10.52
C ALA A 185 30.06 -7.38 9.32
N ALA A 186 29.27 -8.45 9.52
CA ALA A 186 28.46 -9.06 8.47
C ALA A 186 27.42 -8.08 7.90
N ILE A 187 26.78 -7.26 8.74
CA ILE A 187 25.83 -6.22 8.30
C ILE A 187 26.53 -5.17 7.44
N ASN A 188 27.71 -4.71 7.87
CA ASN A 188 28.51 -3.74 7.10
C ASN A 188 28.95 -4.31 5.75
N THR A 189 29.36 -5.58 5.68
CA THR A 189 29.71 -6.26 4.42
C THR A 189 28.52 -6.36 3.47
N ALA A 190 27.29 -6.41 3.98
CA ALA A 190 26.07 -6.37 3.19
C ALA A 190 25.65 -4.95 2.76
N SER A 191 26.53 -3.94 2.93
CA SER A 191 26.28 -2.54 2.59
C SER A 191 25.00 -1.99 3.23
N SER A 192 24.70 -2.41 4.46
CA SER A 192 23.51 -2.01 5.21
C SER A 192 23.89 -1.22 6.46
N ASN A 193 23.09 -0.21 6.79
CA ASN A 193 23.28 0.63 7.97
C ASN A 193 22.54 0.06 9.20
N ILE A 194 23.12 0.21 10.40
CA ILE A 194 22.47 -0.15 11.66
C ILE A 194 21.86 1.10 12.29
N GLN A 195 20.54 1.20 12.32
CA GLN A 195 19.85 2.35 12.93
C GLN A 195 19.69 2.21 14.45
N SER A 196 19.43 0.99 14.93
CA SER A 196 19.25 0.69 16.35
C SER A 196 19.56 -0.78 16.60
N LEU A 197 20.13 -1.08 17.76
CA LEU A 197 20.43 -2.42 18.23
C LEU A 197 19.82 -2.59 19.62
N ASN A 198 18.98 -3.59 19.80
CA ASN A 198 18.46 -3.98 21.11
C ASN A 198 18.86 -5.44 21.39
N THR A 199 19.40 -5.68 22.59
CA THR A 199 19.87 -7.00 23.02
C THR A 199 19.12 -7.43 24.25
N GLU A 200 18.53 -8.62 24.20
CA GLU A 200 17.87 -9.25 25.33
C GLU A 200 18.54 -10.60 25.64
N GLU A 201 18.96 -10.79 26.89
CA GLU A 201 19.50 -12.07 27.33
C GLU A 201 18.36 -13.04 27.68
N LYS A 202 18.17 -14.07 26.85
CA LYS A 202 17.21 -15.14 27.15
C LYS A 202 17.86 -16.21 28.02
N ARG A 203 17.42 -16.32 29.28
CA ARG A 203 17.91 -17.31 30.25
C ARG A 203 17.60 -18.80 29.92
N ARG A 204 16.91 -19.14 28.82
CA ARG A 204 16.64 -20.54 28.43
C ARG A 204 16.63 -20.75 26.91
N PRO A 205 17.24 -21.82 26.38
CA PRO A 205 17.10 -22.20 24.99
C PRO A 205 15.73 -22.87 24.80
N ARG A 206 14.75 -22.15 24.26
CA ARG A 206 13.56 -22.77 23.66
C ARG A 206 13.70 -22.66 22.16
N VAL A 207 13.93 -23.82 21.53
CA VAL A 207 13.92 -23.99 20.08
C VAL A 207 12.51 -23.66 19.60
N GLN A 208 12.36 -22.67 18.71
CA GLN A 208 11.13 -22.51 17.95
C GLN A 208 11.44 -22.17 16.49
N ARG A 209 10.86 -23.01 15.64
CA ARG A 209 10.94 -23.17 14.19
C ARG A 209 10.83 -21.83 13.44
N LEU A 210 11.77 -21.56 12.51
CA LEU A 210 11.68 -20.47 11.54
C LEU A 210 11.48 -21.01 10.12
N TYR A 211 10.58 -20.35 9.41
CA TYR A 211 10.38 -20.50 7.97
C TYR A 211 11.53 -19.80 7.22
N SER A 212 12.02 -20.44 6.17
CA SER A 212 13.00 -19.88 5.23
C SER A 212 12.28 -19.09 4.13
N SER A 213 12.84 -17.94 3.73
CA SER A 213 12.60 -17.38 2.40
C SER A 213 13.95 -17.28 1.67
N ASP A 214 14.12 -18.17 0.70
CA ASP A 214 15.20 -18.13 -0.28
C ASP A 214 14.96 -16.96 -1.24
N ARG A 215 16.00 -16.17 -1.50
CA ARG A 215 16.07 -15.36 -2.72
C ARG A 215 16.51 -16.28 -3.87
N PRO A 216 15.82 -16.35 -5.01
CA PRO A 216 16.44 -16.90 -6.20
C PRO A 216 17.46 -15.89 -6.74
N ARG A 217 18.69 -16.35 -6.99
CA ARG A 217 19.67 -15.62 -7.80
C ARG A 217 19.12 -15.47 -9.23
N PRO A 218 19.40 -14.36 -9.94
CA PRO A 218 19.12 -14.29 -11.36
C PRO A 218 19.98 -15.32 -12.12
N ARG A 219 19.36 -16.13 -12.98
CA ARG A 219 20.06 -16.98 -13.94
C ARG A 219 20.76 -16.07 -14.95
N ALA A 220 22.08 -16.22 -15.07
CA ALA A 220 22.81 -15.70 -16.22
C ALA A 220 22.34 -16.47 -17.47
N SER A 221 21.70 -15.75 -18.39
CA SER A 221 21.43 -16.22 -19.75
C SER A 221 22.71 -16.14 -20.56
N GLY A 222 23.23 -17.29 -20.96
CA GLY A 222 24.28 -17.43 -21.96
C GLY A 222 23.92 -18.58 -22.88
N GLU A 223 23.17 -18.29 -23.94
CA GLU A 223 23.06 -19.15 -25.12
C GLU A 223 24.25 -18.86 -26.02
N TYR A 224 25.02 -19.89 -26.39
CA TYR A 224 25.71 -19.91 -27.68
C TYR A 224 25.76 -21.35 -28.22
N TYR A 225 25.66 -21.40 -29.54
CA TYR A 225 25.21 -22.47 -30.41
C TYR A 225 26.14 -23.70 -30.53
N ALA A 226 25.51 -24.79 -30.97
CA ALA A 226 26.05 -26.11 -31.29
C ALA A 226 27.16 -26.13 -32.35
N GLN A 227 27.99 -27.19 -32.30
CA GLN A 227 28.45 -27.94 -33.48
C GLN A 227 28.97 -29.32 -33.06
N ASP A 228 28.16 -30.35 -33.32
CA ASP A 228 28.60 -31.73 -33.51
C ASP A 228 29.06 -31.87 -34.97
N PRO A 229 30.21 -32.50 -35.22
CA PRO A 229 30.17 -33.52 -36.25
C PRO A 229 31.07 -34.74 -35.96
N ARG A 230 30.41 -35.89 -35.85
CA ARG A 230 30.69 -37.15 -36.57
C ARG A 230 31.26 -38.33 -35.77
N HIS A 231 30.48 -39.39 -35.81
CA HIS A 231 30.88 -40.80 -35.86
C HIS A 231 32.06 -41.07 -36.80
N ALA A 232 33.04 -41.82 -36.30
CA ALA A 232 33.75 -42.98 -36.90
C ALA A 232 34.74 -43.46 -35.80
N GLY A 233 34.84 -44.70 -35.32
CA GLY A 233 34.47 -46.01 -35.87
C GLY A 233 35.75 -46.77 -36.28
N ARG A 234 36.24 -47.67 -35.41
CA ARG A 234 37.29 -48.72 -35.61
C ARG A 234 38.73 -48.17 -35.80
N ASP A 235 39.81 -48.78 -35.30
CA ASP A 235 40.12 -50.17 -34.89
C ASP A 235 40.70 -50.26 -33.46
#